data_AF-A0A7W1A299-F1
#
_entry.id   AF-A0A7W1A299-F1
#
_cell.length_a   1.000
_cell.length_b   1.000
_cell.length_c   1.000
_cell.angle_alpha   90.00
_cell.angle_beta   90.00
_cell.angle_gamma   90.00
#
_symmetry.space_group_name_H-M   'P 1'
#
loop_
_entity.id
_entity.type
_entity.pdbx_description
1 polymer ?
#
loop_
_entity_poly.entity_id
_entity_poly.type
_entity_poly.pdbx_seq_one_letter_code
_entity_poly.pdbx_strand_id
1 'polypeptide(L)'
;MFLGASLLATACVSDDNLDPDKPDQSDVKGGPDGKSEAWGSSDSPSLFNSSLEYVASALPTTGEARNIPWAGNYWPVYEDSINKKWGSGDPASTKYGKAFGVTGVENGVSQYHGIDSQSSRTSCTTTSQCNATLGESCAIRTGATSGRCIPAWFGICHAWAPAAIMLPEPKNAVTYNGVEFKVQDIKALLTLVHDRTETKFVSLRCDGLDSANEITFDKYGRPNGASAACKDTNPGTFHVLITNYLGKQGESFVYDRTWDSEVWNQPLRGYRITASNEVTPLEANKLVGVVSEGGTTTERTGTTAASAWTQVGTFPVTAGSALTVAMTGTGDPDLYVQFGAQPTASAYACRPYET
;
A
#
# COMPACT_ATOMS: atom_id res chain seq x y z
N MET A 1 51.08 42.23 11.93
CA MET A 1 49.86 42.34 12.77
C MET A 1 48.91 41.26 12.27
N PHE A 2 48.57 40.32 13.14
CA PHE A 2 47.88 39.07 12.84
C PHE A 2 46.47 39.30 12.27
N LEU A 3 46.12 38.58 11.20
CA LEU A 3 44.80 37.98 11.03
C LEU A 3 45.01 36.53 10.59
N GLY A 4 45.41 35.70 11.56
CA GLY A 4 45.30 34.26 11.43
C GLY A 4 43.83 33.89 11.60
N ALA A 5 43.17 33.54 10.51
CA ALA A 5 41.93 32.79 10.59
C ALA A 5 42.31 31.35 10.90
N SER A 6 42.22 30.98 12.18
CA SER A 6 42.24 29.58 12.59
C SER A 6 41.02 28.90 11.97
N LEU A 7 41.21 28.17 10.87
CA LEU A 7 40.22 27.19 10.43
C LEU A 7 40.20 26.09 11.50
N LEU A 8 39.12 26.04 12.26
CA LEU A 8 38.78 24.89 13.09
C LEU A 8 38.65 23.68 12.17
N ALA A 9 39.70 22.87 12.09
CA ALA A 9 39.66 21.55 11.48
C ALA A 9 38.87 20.63 12.41
N THR A 10 37.54 20.64 12.29
CA THR A 10 36.74 19.52 12.76
C THR A 10 36.96 18.37 11.79
N ALA A 11 37.88 17.51 12.21
CA ALA A 11 37.92 16.07 12.04
C ALA A 11 37.64 15.50 10.64
N CYS A 12 38.54 14.61 10.19
CA CYS A 12 38.09 13.43 9.46
C CYS A 12 37.14 12.68 10.40
N VAL A 13 35.85 13.00 10.34
CA VAL A 13 34.83 12.26 11.08
C VAL A 13 34.50 11.04 10.24
N SER A 14 34.61 9.85 10.82
CA SER A 14 33.80 8.72 10.37
C SER A 14 32.34 9.07 10.64
N ASP A 15 31.70 9.64 9.62
CA ASP A 15 30.31 9.42 9.20
C ASP A 15 29.25 9.09 10.28
N ASP A 16 29.03 10.01 11.23
CA ASP A 16 27.85 9.91 12.11
C ASP A 16 26.71 10.88 11.71
N ASN A 17 26.97 11.86 10.82
CA ASN A 17 26.02 12.92 10.48
C ASN A 17 25.68 13.03 8.98
N LEU A 18 26.35 12.29 8.11
CA LEU A 18 25.95 12.15 6.71
C LEU A 18 25.45 10.73 6.49
N ASP A 19 24.32 10.65 5.83
CA ASP A 19 23.65 9.40 5.55
C ASP A 19 24.09 8.91 4.17
N PRO A 20 24.92 7.87 4.05
CA PRO A 20 25.44 7.42 2.76
C PRO A 20 24.33 6.97 1.80
N ASP A 21 23.16 6.64 2.34
CA ASP A 21 21.96 6.23 1.60
C ASP A 21 21.08 7.43 1.16
N LYS A 22 21.43 8.69 1.51
CA LYS A 22 20.71 9.87 1.02
C LYS A 22 21.15 10.32 -0.36
N PRO A 23 20.20 10.82 -1.18
CA PRO A 23 20.53 11.48 -2.42
C PRO A 23 21.08 12.88 -2.13
N ASP A 24 22.34 13.12 -2.47
CA ASP A 24 22.89 14.47 -2.67
C ASP A 24 22.25 15.21 -3.87
N GLN A 25 22.65 16.47 -4.13
CA GLN A 25 22.05 17.28 -5.21
C GLN A 25 22.21 16.70 -6.63
N SER A 26 23.12 15.75 -6.80
CA SER A 26 23.47 15.03 -8.03
C SER A 26 23.18 13.54 -7.97
N ASP A 27 22.79 13.00 -6.81
CA ASP A 27 22.66 11.55 -6.63
C ASP A 27 21.47 11.00 -7.42
N VAL A 28 21.81 10.03 -8.26
CA VAL A 28 20.90 9.02 -8.80
C VAL A 28 21.21 7.73 -8.05
N LYS A 29 21.10 7.73 -6.72
CA LYS A 29 21.23 6.51 -5.93
C LYS A 29 19.89 5.80 -5.88
N GLY A 30 19.82 4.68 -6.59
CA GLY A 30 19.06 3.57 -6.06
C GLY A 30 20.00 2.42 -5.78
N GLY A 31 19.46 1.28 -5.34
CA GLY A 31 20.28 0.09 -5.05
C GLY A 31 21.10 -0.38 -6.26
N PRO A 32 21.67 -1.59 -6.24
CA PRO A 32 22.37 -2.18 -7.38
C PRO A 32 21.61 -2.06 -8.72
N ASP A 33 20.27 -1.91 -8.67
CA ASP A 33 19.35 -1.70 -9.80
C ASP A 33 18.67 -0.31 -9.85
N GLY A 34 19.14 0.70 -9.12
CA GLY A 34 18.66 2.08 -9.25
C GLY A 34 17.28 2.40 -8.65
N LYS A 35 16.70 1.54 -7.80
CA LYS A 35 15.50 1.85 -6.99
C LYS A 35 15.61 1.29 -5.57
N SER A 36 15.47 2.11 -4.54
CA SER A 36 15.52 1.68 -3.13
C SER A 36 14.24 0.99 -2.63
N GLU A 37 13.11 1.15 -3.35
CA GLU A 37 11.83 0.46 -3.10
C GLU A 37 11.39 -0.32 -4.36
N ALA A 38 12.14 -1.36 -4.71
CA ALA A 38 11.74 -2.29 -5.76
C ALA A 38 10.54 -3.14 -5.33
N TRP A 39 9.80 -3.68 -6.29
CA TRP A 39 8.76 -4.66 -6.01
C TRP A 39 9.35 -5.91 -5.35
N GLY A 40 8.76 -6.32 -4.24
CA GLY A 40 9.05 -7.56 -3.54
C GLY A 40 8.15 -8.71 -3.97
N SER A 41 8.30 -9.84 -3.28
CA SER A 41 7.55 -11.08 -3.56
C SER A 41 6.05 -10.98 -3.31
N SER A 42 5.62 -10.02 -2.49
CA SER A 42 4.24 -9.90 -2.02
C SER A 42 3.47 -8.76 -2.67
N ASP A 43 4.16 -7.80 -3.29
CA ASP A 43 3.59 -6.59 -3.88
C ASP A 43 3.92 -6.44 -5.37
N SER A 44 4.60 -7.40 -6.00
CA SER A 44 4.85 -7.36 -7.45
C SER A 44 3.55 -7.44 -8.27
N PRO A 45 3.35 -6.56 -9.28
CA PRO A 45 2.22 -6.64 -10.21
C PRO A 45 2.13 -8.00 -10.94
N SER A 46 3.27 -8.68 -11.11
CA SER A 46 3.34 -9.96 -11.82
C SER A 46 2.55 -11.09 -11.13
N LEU A 47 2.20 -10.92 -9.84
CA LEU A 47 1.33 -11.85 -9.11
C LEU A 47 -0.08 -11.92 -9.71
N PHE A 48 -0.56 -10.82 -10.27
CA PHE A 48 -1.83 -10.78 -11.00
C PHE A 48 -1.67 -11.38 -12.39
N ASN A 49 -0.73 -10.84 -13.16
CA ASN A 49 -0.48 -11.20 -14.55
C ASN A 49 0.97 -10.87 -14.92
N SER A 50 1.68 -11.79 -15.58
CA SER A 50 3.05 -11.58 -16.04
C SER A 50 3.17 -10.69 -17.29
N SER A 51 2.06 -10.46 -18.00
CA SER A 51 2.00 -9.72 -19.26
C SER A 51 1.36 -8.34 -19.08
N LEU A 52 1.98 -7.50 -18.25
CA LEU A 52 1.54 -6.13 -17.98
C LEU A 52 2.41 -5.12 -18.75
N GLU A 53 1.81 -3.99 -19.12
CA GLU A 53 2.53 -2.81 -19.61
C GLU A 53 3.15 -2.05 -18.44
N TYR A 54 4.42 -1.70 -18.56
CA TYR A 54 5.19 -0.98 -17.53
C TYR A 54 5.74 0.35 -18.02
N VAL A 55 5.70 0.61 -19.33
CA VAL A 55 6.12 1.88 -19.91
C VAL A 55 5.03 2.91 -19.63
N ALA A 56 5.32 3.85 -18.72
CA ALA A 56 4.36 4.86 -18.25
C ALA A 56 3.70 5.64 -19.38
N SER A 57 4.43 5.97 -20.45
CA SER A 57 3.89 6.68 -21.62
C SER A 57 2.96 5.83 -22.50
N ALA A 58 2.98 4.50 -22.36
CA ALA A 58 2.10 3.56 -23.06
C ALA A 58 0.87 3.15 -22.22
N LEU A 59 0.76 3.65 -20.99
CA LEU A 59 -0.37 3.40 -20.10
C LEU A 59 -1.45 4.47 -20.31
N PRO A 60 -2.74 4.08 -20.39
CA PRO A 60 -3.83 5.03 -20.52
C PRO A 60 -3.95 5.94 -19.29
N THR A 61 -4.34 7.20 -19.49
CA THR A 61 -4.57 8.15 -18.39
C THR A 61 -5.99 8.09 -17.82
N THR A 62 -6.88 7.34 -18.48
CA THR A 62 -8.24 7.03 -18.02
C THR A 62 -8.58 5.60 -18.36
N GLY A 63 -9.44 4.97 -17.57
CA GLY A 63 -9.98 3.65 -17.86
C GLY A 63 -11.27 3.42 -17.09
N GLU A 64 -12.15 2.60 -17.65
CA GLU A 64 -13.41 2.21 -17.04
C GLU A 64 -13.68 0.73 -17.35
N ALA A 65 -14.26 0.02 -16.39
CA ALA A 65 -14.65 -1.36 -16.57
C ALA A 65 -15.68 -1.48 -17.70
N ARG A 66 -15.47 -2.40 -18.64
CA ARG A 66 -16.43 -2.69 -19.72
C ARG A 66 -17.76 -3.18 -19.15
N ASN A 67 -17.69 -4.02 -18.13
CA ASN A 67 -18.82 -4.43 -17.32
C ASN A 67 -18.77 -3.63 -16.02
N ILE A 68 -19.61 -2.60 -15.91
CA ILE A 68 -19.66 -1.74 -14.73
C ILE A 68 -20.14 -2.57 -13.53
N PRO A 69 -19.33 -2.71 -12.46
CA PRO A 69 -19.74 -3.46 -11.29
C PRO A 69 -20.98 -2.82 -10.66
N TRP A 70 -21.98 -3.63 -10.36
CA TRP A 70 -23.23 -3.13 -9.82
C TRP A 70 -23.14 -2.76 -8.34
N ALA A 71 -23.78 -1.65 -7.98
CA ALA A 71 -23.92 -1.24 -6.59
C ALA A 71 -24.77 -2.26 -5.80
N GLY A 72 -24.35 -2.55 -4.57
CA GLY A 72 -25.02 -3.52 -3.70
C GLY A 72 -24.80 -3.19 -2.24
N ASN A 73 -25.24 -4.10 -1.38
CA ASN A 73 -25.03 -4.04 0.06
C ASN A 73 -23.99 -5.12 0.44
N TYR A 74 -23.20 -4.85 1.48
CA TYR A 74 -22.31 -5.82 2.09
C TYR A 74 -23.05 -6.80 3.02
N TRP A 75 -24.38 -6.70 3.15
CA TRP A 75 -25.27 -7.56 3.93
C TRP A 75 -24.73 -7.80 5.35
N PRO A 76 -24.89 -6.82 6.25
CA PRO A 76 -24.20 -6.80 7.52
C PRO A 76 -24.58 -7.99 8.39
N VAL A 77 -23.60 -8.56 9.08
CA VAL A 77 -23.80 -9.67 10.02
C VAL A 77 -24.73 -9.24 11.16
N TYR A 78 -24.59 -8.01 11.67
CA TYR A 78 -25.44 -7.49 12.75
C TYR A 78 -26.91 -7.29 12.34
N GLU A 79 -27.20 -7.29 11.03
CA GLU A 79 -28.54 -7.25 10.46
C GLU A 79 -29.09 -8.64 10.08
N ASP A 80 -28.37 -9.70 10.47
CA ASP A 80 -28.63 -11.10 10.11
C ASP A 80 -28.42 -11.42 8.63
N SER A 81 -27.46 -10.74 7.99
CA SER A 81 -27.10 -10.96 6.57
C SER A 81 -28.32 -10.81 5.66
N ILE A 82 -28.52 -11.74 4.70
CA ILE A 82 -29.63 -11.70 3.76
C ILE A 82 -31.00 -12.03 4.38
N ASN A 83 -31.05 -12.33 5.70
CA ASN A 83 -32.31 -12.36 6.45
C ASN A 83 -32.85 -10.96 6.75
N LYS A 84 -32.04 -9.90 6.53
CA LYS A 84 -32.50 -8.53 6.65
C LYS A 84 -33.62 -8.25 5.64
N LYS A 85 -34.76 -7.78 6.15
CA LYS A 85 -35.80 -7.17 5.33
C LYS A 85 -35.32 -5.79 4.87
N TRP A 86 -35.13 -5.63 3.57
CA TRP A 86 -34.70 -4.37 2.93
C TRP A 86 -35.87 -3.55 2.36
N GLY A 87 -37.07 -4.12 2.28
CA GLY A 87 -38.27 -3.45 1.76
C GLY A 87 -39.56 -4.09 2.27
N SER A 88 -40.69 -3.78 1.62
CA SER A 88 -41.96 -4.44 1.91
C SER A 88 -41.94 -5.89 1.42
N GLY A 89 -42.10 -6.84 2.35
CA GLY A 89 -42.18 -8.27 2.09
C GLY A 89 -41.26 -9.12 2.97
N ASP A 90 -41.09 -10.37 2.55
CA ASP A 90 -40.17 -11.33 3.15
C ASP A 90 -38.72 -11.03 2.73
N PRO A 91 -37.71 -11.38 3.57
CA PRO A 91 -36.31 -11.29 3.18
C PRO A 91 -35.95 -12.30 2.09
N ALA A 92 -34.80 -12.08 1.45
CA ALA A 92 -34.36 -12.88 0.30
C ALA A 92 -34.23 -14.38 0.64
N SER A 93 -33.76 -14.69 1.85
CA SER A 93 -33.67 -16.06 2.37
C SER A 93 -35.01 -16.76 2.50
N THR A 94 -36.01 -16.11 3.12
CA THR A 94 -37.39 -16.64 3.22
C THR A 94 -38.01 -16.82 1.84
N LYS A 95 -37.82 -15.86 0.93
CA LYS A 95 -38.31 -15.98 -0.45
C LYS A 95 -37.70 -17.18 -1.16
N TYR A 96 -36.39 -17.40 -1.01
CA TYR A 96 -35.71 -18.57 -1.54
C TYR A 96 -36.32 -19.86 -0.99
N GLY A 97 -36.49 -19.96 0.33
CA GLY A 97 -37.12 -21.13 0.95
C GLY A 97 -38.52 -21.43 0.40
N LYS A 98 -39.37 -20.41 0.26
CA LYS A 98 -40.73 -20.54 -0.31
C LYS A 98 -40.71 -20.97 -1.78
N ALA A 99 -39.85 -20.37 -2.59
CA ALA A 99 -39.83 -20.61 -4.03
C ALA A 99 -39.26 -22.00 -4.40
N PHE A 100 -38.31 -22.51 -3.61
CA PHE A 100 -37.64 -23.78 -3.86
C PHE A 100 -38.10 -24.93 -2.95
N GLY A 101 -39.07 -24.68 -2.06
CA GLY A 101 -39.58 -25.71 -1.13
C GLY A 101 -38.57 -26.16 -0.09
N VAL A 102 -37.65 -25.28 0.32
CA VAL A 102 -36.59 -25.56 1.29
C VAL A 102 -36.92 -24.85 2.61
N THR A 103 -36.93 -25.59 3.71
CA THR A 103 -37.17 -25.04 5.06
C THR A 103 -35.86 -24.74 5.78
N GLY A 104 -35.87 -23.76 6.69
CA GLY A 104 -34.72 -23.48 7.56
C GLY A 104 -33.60 -22.67 6.90
N VAL A 105 -33.87 -22.07 5.73
CA VAL A 105 -32.90 -21.23 5.01
C VAL A 105 -32.43 -20.08 5.87
N GLU A 106 -33.33 -19.41 6.59
CA GLU A 106 -33.02 -18.29 7.46
C GLU A 106 -32.12 -18.70 8.63
N ASN A 107 -32.34 -19.89 9.18
CA ASN A 107 -31.48 -20.41 10.26
C ASN A 107 -30.09 -20.75 9.73
N GLY A 108 -29.99 -21.36 8.54
CA GLY A 108 -28.71 -21.60 7.88
C GLY A 108 -27.95 -20.30 7.61
N VAL A 109 -28.62 -19.30 7.03
CA VAL A 109 -28.01 -17.98 6.77
C VAL A 109 -27.49 -17.36 8.08
N SER A 110 -28.29 -17.35 9.14
CA SER A 110 -27.87 -16.80 10.44
C SER A 110 -26.67 -17.56 11.03
N GLN A 111 -26.73 -18.89 11.00
CA GLN A 111 -25.70 -19.76 11.58
C GLN A 111 -24.34 -19.62 10.90
N TYR A 112 -24.31 -19.42 9.58
CA TYR A 112 -23.07 -19.38 8.81
C TYR A 112 -22.60 -17.96 8.47
N HIS A 113 -23.51 -16.99 8.35
CA HIS A 113 -23.18 -15.65 7.84
C HIS A 113 -23.87 -14.50 8.60
N GLY A 114 -24.75 -14.79 9.57
CA GLY A 114 -25.54 -13.80 10.29
C GLY A 114 -25.30 -13.81 11.79
N ILE A 115 -26.33 -13.50 12.58
CA ILE A 115 -26.18 -13.23 14.01
C ILE A 115 -25.74 -14.47 14.78
N ASP A 116 -26.27 -15.65 14.46
CA ASP A 116 -25.95 -16.88 15.20
C ASP A 116 -24.52 -17.38 14.93
N SER A 117 -23.90 -16.98 13.81
CA SER A 117 -22.47 -17.23 13.55
C SER A 117 -21.56 -16.57 14.60
N GLN A 118 -22.06 -15.56 15.30
CA GLN A 118 -21.37 -14.78 16.33
C GLN A 118 -21.70 -15.25 17.75
N SER A 119 -22.02 -16.53 17.92
CA SER A 119 -22.46 -17.13 19.19
C SER A 119 -21.46 -17.08 20.35
N SER A 120 -20.19 -16.75 20.10
CA SER A 120 -19.17 -16.53 21.13
C SER A 120 -19.13 -15.09 21.67
N ARG A 121 -19.74 -14.13 20.95
CA ARG A 121 -19.72 -12.71 21.33
C ARG A 121 -20.65 -12.41 22.50
N THR A 122 -20.46 -11.27 23.15
CA THR A 122 -21.24 -10.82 24.31
C THR A 122 -22.74 -10.84 24.03
N SER A 123 -23.53 -11.47 24.90
CA SER A 123 -24.99 -11.45 24.83
C SER A 123 -25.54 -10.07 25.20
N CYS A 124 -26.59 -9.63 24.52
CA CYS A 124 -27.20 -8.32 24.75
C CYS A 124 -28.72 -8.32 24.49
N THR A 125 -29.39 -7.31 25.00
CA THR A 125 -30.78 -6.92 24.72
C THR A 125 -30.88 -5.46 24.26
N THR A 126 -29.87 -4.64 24.54
CA THR A 126 -29.77 -3.24 24.06
C THR A 126 -28.35 -2.90 23.63
N THR A 127 -28.19 -1.98 22.68
CA THR A 127 -26.87 -1.55 22.17
C THR A 127 -25.99 -0.93 23.26
N SER A 128 -26.56 -0.37 24.32
CA SER A 128 -25.81 0.20 25.45
C SER A 128 -24.98 -0.84 26.22
N GLN A 129 -25.24 -2.14 26.02
CA GLN A 129 -24.46 -3.23 26.62
C GLN A 129 -23.25 -3.63 25.76
N CYS A 130 -23.11 -3.05 24.58
CA CYS A 130 -22.06 -3.38 23.61
C CYS A 130 -20.92 -2.36 23.63
N ASN A 131 -19.77 -2.75 23.08
CA ASN A 131 -18.59 -1.90 23.08
C ASN A 131 -18.69 -0.83 21.99
N ALA A 132 -18.95 0.42 22.41
CA ALA A 132 -19.05 1.56 21.50
C ALA A 132 -17.73 1.89 20.78
N THR A 133 -16.58 1.65 21.41
CA THR A 133 -15.26 1.89 20.81
C THR A 133 -15.00 0.95 19.63
N LEU A 134 -15.54 -0.26 19.67
CA LEU A 134 -15.45 -1.24 18.58
C LEU A 134 -16.59 -1.11 17.55
N GLY A 135 -17.43 -0.07 17.66
CA GLY A 135 -18.57 0.12 16.76
C GLY A 135 -19.62 -0.99 16.85
N GLU A 136 -19.75 -1.65 18.00
CA GLU A 136 -20.67 -2.77 18.17
C GLU A 136 -22.13 -2.32 18.31
N SER A 137 -23.03 -3.08 17.69
CA SER A 137 -24.48 -2.96 17.87
C SER A 137 -25.05 -4.24 18.46
N CYS A 138 -26.12 -4.11 19.26
CA CYS A 138 -26.83 -5.29 19.75
C CYS A 138 -27.69 -5.87 18.63
N ALA A 139 -27.22 -6.97 18.03
CA ALA A 139 -27.85 -7.64 16.91
C ALA A 139 -28.82 -8.71 17.41
N ILE A 140 -30.11 -8.49 17.22
CA ILE A 140 -31.19 -9.39 17.68
C ILE A 140 -31.93 -9.94 16.46
N ARG A 141 -32.02 -11.27 16.35
CA ARG A 141 -32.78 -11.91 15.26
C ARG A 141 -34.26 -11.56 15.34
N THR A 142 -34.93 -11.55 14.19
CA THR A 142 -36.37 -11.33 14.14
C THR A 142 -37.10 -12.38 14.99
N GLY A 143 -37.88 -11.94 15.97
CA GLY A 143 -38.63 -12.81 16.89
C GLY A 143 -37.86 -13.25 18.15
N ALA A 144 -36.56 -12.91 18.28
CA ALA A 144 -35.79 -13.14 19.50
C ALA A 144 -35.92 -11.96 20.47
N THR A 145 -35.64 -12.22 21.75
CA THR A 145 -35.64 -11.19 22.82
C THR A 145 -34.24 -10.77 23.25
N SER A 146 -33.21 -11.51 22.84
CA SER A 146 -31.80 -11.22 23.07
C SER A 146 -30.97 -11.60 21.86
N GLY A 147 -29.76 -11.07 21.82
CA GLY A 147 -28.87 -11.14 20.67
C GLY A 147 -27.40 -11.06 21.07
N ARG A 148 -26.55 -10.61 20.15
CA ARG A 148 -25.10 -10.53 20.32
C ARG A 148 -24.58 -9.13 19.98
N CYS A 149 -23.56 -8.68 20.69
CA CYS A 149 -22.82 -7.47 20.34
C CYS A 149 -21.90 -7.76 19.15
N ILE A 150 -22.22 -7.18 17.99
CA ILE A 150 -21.52 -7.43 16.72
C ILE A 150 -21.04 -6.09 16.13
N PRO A 151 -19.76 -5.97 15.73
CA PRO A 151 -19.25 -4.79 15.03
C PRO A 151 -20.06 -4.52 13.76
N ALA A 152 -20.46 -3.28 13.55
CA ALA A 152 -21.36 -2.93 12.45
C ALA A 152 -20.73 -3.19 11.06
N TRP A 153 -19.41 -3.17 10.95
CA TRP A 153 -18.69 -3.37 9.69
C TRP A 153 -18.66 -4.83 9.21
N PHE A 154 -18.92 -5.80 10.10
CA PHE A 154 -18.91 -7.22 9.72
C PHE A 154 -19.97 -7.49 8.65
N GLY A 155 -19.54 -8.11 7.55
CA GLY A 155 -20.41 -8.52 6.45
C GLY A 155 -19.64 -9.17 5.32
N ILE A 156 -20.32 -9.32 4.20
CA ILE A 156 -19.88 -10.08 3.03
C ILE A 156 -19.55 -9.14 1.86
N CYS A 157 -18.88 -8.02 2.14
CA CYS A 157 -18.37 -7.11 1.10
C CYS A 157 -17.39 -7.83 0.16
N HIS A 158 -16.59 -8.75 0.70
CA HIS A 158 -15.67 -9.62 -0.03
C HIS A 158 -16.38 -10.55 -1.01
N ALA A 159 -17.67 -10.82 -0.79
CA ALA A 159 -18.52 -11.63 -1.66
C ALA A 159 -19.27 -10.77 -2.68
N TRP A 160 -19.76 -9.60 -2.25
CA TRP A 160 -20.48 -8.67 -3.11
C TRP A 160 -19.57 -8.12 -4.21
N ALA A 161 -18.34 -7.69 -3.87
CA ALA A 161 -17.43 -7.08 -4.82
C ALA A 161 -17.12 -7.99 -6.04
N PRO A 162 -16.72 -9.26 -5.89
CA PRO A 162 -16.53 -10.15 -7.05
C PRO A 162 -17.86 -10.50 -7.74
N ALA A 163 -18.98 -10.67 -7.02
CA ALA A 163 -20.28 -10.88 -7.65
C ALA A 163 -20.68 -9.70 -8.55
N ALA A 164 -20.37 -8.48 -8.12
CA ALA A 164 -20.60 -7.25 -8.87
C ALA A 164 -19.79 -7.19 -10.17
N ILE A 165 -18.57 -7.73 -10.17
CA ILE A 165 -17.66 -7.76 -11.31
C ILE A 165 -18.05 -8.88 -12.30
N MET A 166 -18.30 -10.08 -11.78
CA MET A 166 -18.42 -11.29 -12.61
C MET A 166 -19.82 -11.51 -13.18
N LEU A 167 -20.85 -10.98 -12.52
CA LEU A 167 -22.24 -11.22 -12.90
C LEU A 167 -22.89 -9.97 -13.49
N PRO A 168 -23.73 -10.13 -14.53
CA PRO A 168 -24.53 -9.01 -15.02
C PRO A 168 -25.49 -8.53 -13.93
N GLU A 169 -25.69 -7.21 -13.86
CA GLU A 169 -26.61 -6.63 -12.90
C GLU A 169 -28.03 -7.15 -13.11
N PRO A 170 -28.73 -7.64 -12.07
CA PRO A 170 -30.15 -7.91 -12.14
C PRO A 170 -30.93 -6.60 -12.39
N LYS A 171 -31.67 -6.53 -13.50
CA LYS A 171 -32.39 -5.30 -13.91
C LYS A 171 -33.88 -5.31 -13.60
N ASN A 172 -34.48 -6.49 -13.48
CA ASN A 172 -35.91 -6.66 -13.34
C ASN A 172 -36.24 -7.63 -12.21
N ALA A 173 -37.43 -7.48 -11.63
CA ALA A 173 -37.98 -8.50 -10.75
C ALA A 173 -38.32 -9.77 -11.55
N VAL A 174 -38.23 -10.91 -10.89
CA VAL A 174 -38.54 -12.23 -11.48
C VAL A 174 -39.46 -12.99 -10.54
N THR A 175 -40.52 -13.57 -11.07
CA THR A 175 -41.38 -14.48 -10.33
C THR A 175 -41.00 -15.92 -10.63
N TYR A 176 -40.74 -16.70 -9.59
CA TYR A 176 -40.46 -18.13 -9.69
C TYR A 176 -41.30 -18.89 -8.66
N ASN A 177 -42.02 -19.91 -9.10
CA ASN A 177 -42.93 -20.70 -8.26
C ASN A 177 -43.88 -19.86 -7.39
N GLY A 178 -44.43 -18.79 -7.97
CA GLY A 178 -45.36 -17.89 -7.29
C GLY A 178 -44.73 -16.90 -6.31
N VAL A 179 -43.39 -16.89 -6.18
CA VAL A 179 -42.65 -15.93 -5.33
C VAL A 179 -41.96 -14.90 -6.21
N GLU A 180 -42.22 -13.62 -5.96
CA GLU A 180 -41.51 -12.51 -6.63
C GLU A 180 -40.20 -12.17 -5.92
N PHE A 181 -39.10 -12.26 -6.66
CA PHE A 181 -37.77 -11.76 -6.29
C PHE A 181 -37.54 -10.41 -6.97
N LYS A 182 -37.44 -9.35 -6.17
CA LYS A 182 -37.05 -8.03 -6.67
C LYS A 182 -35.54 -7.99 -6.88
N VAL A 183 -35.05 -6.98 -7.58
CA VAL A 183 -33.61 -6.81 -7.91
C VAL A 183 -32.70 -6.98 -6.69
N GLN A 184 -33.06 -6.39 -5.55
CA GLN A 184 -32.23 -6.50 -4.34
C GLN A 184 -32.28 -7.89 -3.69
N ASP A 185 -33.37 -8.65 -3.85
CA ASP A 185 -33.39 -10.06 -3.41
C ASP A 185 -32.40 -10.89 -4.22
N ILE A 186 -32.37 -10.67 -5.54
CA ILE A 186 -31.45 -11.36 -6.44
C ILE A 186 -30.01 -10.99 -6.10
N LYS A 187 -29.71 -9.69 -5.90
CA LYS A 187 -28.38 -9.23 -5.47
C LYS A 187 -27.97 -9.86 -4.13
N ALA A 188 -28.88 -9.97 -3.16
CA ALA A 188 -28.62 -10.63 -1.88
C ALA A 188 -28.18 -12.09 -2.06
N LEU A 189 -28.94 -12.85 -2.84
CA LEU A 189 -28.67 -14.26 -3.10
C LEU A 189 -27.36 -14.45 -3.88
N LEU A 190 -27.13 -13.65 -4.93
CA LEU A 190 -25.91 -13.70 -5.72
C LEU A 190 -24.68 -13.37 -4.89
N THR A 191 -24.77 -12.36 -4.01
CA THR A 191 -23.70 -12.03 -3.07
C THR A 191 -23.39 -13.22 -2.16
N LEU A 192 -24.40 -13.83 -1.52
CA LEU A 192 -24.16 -14.94 -0.59
C LEU A 192 -23.52 -16.16 -1.27
N VAL A 193 -23.89 -16.45 -2.53
CA VAL A 193 -23.25 -17.53 -3.31
C VAL A 193 -21.76 -17.28 -3.56
N HIS A 194 -21.32 -16.02 -3.56
CA HIS A 194 -19.92 -15.62 -3.78
C HIS A 194 -19.10 -15.49 -2.50
N ASP A 195 -19.66 -15.83 -1.33
CA ASP A 195 -18.96 -15.80 -0.02
C ASP A 195 -17.68 -16.67 -0.01
N ARG A 196 -17.54 -17.56 -1.00
CA ARG A 196 -16.29 -18.26 -1.29
C ARG A 196 -15.95 -18.14 -2.76
N THR A 197 -14.93 -17.34 -3.06
CA THR A 197 -14.41 -17.14 -4.41
C THR A 197 -12.89 -17.33 -4.40
N GLU A 198 -12.34 -17.99 -5.42
CA GLU A 198 -10.89 -18.08 -5.59
C GLU A 198 -10.33 -16.74 -6.11
N THR A 199 -9.27 -16.24 -5.48
CA THR A 199 -8.70 -14.94 -5.81
C THR A 199 -7.19 -15.00 -5.99
N LYS A 200 -6.69 -14.10 -6.84
CA LYS A 200 -5.29 -13.68 -6.81
C LYS A 200 -5.20 -12.45 -5.93
N PHE A 201 -4.15 -12.38 -5.13
CA PHE A 201 -3.94 -11.29 -4.17
C PHE A 201 -2.56 -10.67 -4.37
N VAL A 202 -2.47 -9.38 -4.10
CA VAL A 202 -1.23 -8.59 -4.12
C VAL A 202 -1.27 -7.65 -2.93
N SER A 203 -0.10 -7.32 -2.42
CA SER A 203 0.12 -6.61 -1.16
C SER A 203 -0.04 -7.47 0.10
N LEU A 204 0.41 -6.89 1.19
CA LEU A 204 0.29 -7.37 2.56
C LEU A 204 -0.83 -6.61 3.27
N ARG A 205 -1.10 -6.98 4.51
CA ARG A 205 -1.97 -6.24 5.40
C ARG A 205 -1.19 -5.72 6.61
N CYS A 206 -1.48 -4.49 7.01
CA CYS A 206 -0.98 -3.90 8.25
C CYS A 206 -1.83 -4.39 9.44
N ASP A 207 -1.72 -5.67 9.80
CA ASP A 207 -2.58 -6.31 10.81
C ASP A 207 -2.21 -5.98 12.27
N GLY A 208 -1.04 -5.40 12.50
CA GLY A 208 -0.44 -5.30 13.84
C GLY A 208 -0.61 -3.98 14.57
N LEU A 209 -1.28 -2.98 13.96
CA LEU A 209 -1.34 -1.62 14.48
C LEU A 209 -2.76 -1.07 14.35
N ASP A 210 -3.32 -0.60 15.46
CA ASP A 210 -4.70 -0.09 15.53
C ASP A 210 -4.78 1.42 15.24
N SER A 211 -3.63 2.08 15.05
CA SER A 211 -3.57 3.50 14.71
C SER A 211 -2.32 3.88 13.92
N ALA A 212 -2.41 4.91 13.09
CA ALA A 212 -1.27 5.48 12.36
C ALA A 212 -0.12 5.94 13.29
N ASN A 213 -0.44 6.26 14.55
CA ASN A 213 0.53 6.72 15.54
C ASN A 213 1.41 5.58 16.07
N GLU A 214 1.02 4.33 15.83
CA GLU A 214 1.81 3.14 16.20
C GLU A 214 2.80 2.74 15.10
N ILE A 215 2.68 3.32 13.90
CA ILE A 215 3.60 3.05 12.79
C ILE A 215 4.92 3.74 13.08
N THR A 216 5.95 2.93 13.26
CA THR A 216 7.33 3.40 13.30
C THR A 216 7.84 3.59 11.88
N PHE A 217 8.38 4.77 11.62
CA PHE A 217 8.98 5.12 10.34
C PHE A 217 10.50 5.20 10.48
N ASP A 218 11.20 4.83 9.41
CA ASP A 218 12.60 5.19 9.27
C ASP A 218 12.76 6.69 9.00
N LYS A 219 14.01 7.14 8.95
CA LYS A 219 14.38 8.54 8.65
C LYS A 219 13.90 9.05 7.28
N TYR A 220 13.34 8.20 6.43
CA TYR A 220 12.79 8.54 5.12
C TYR A 220 11.25 8.46 5.07
N GLY A 221 10.60 8.28 6.23
CA GLY A 221 9.15 8.19 6.30
C GLY A 221 8.59 6.85 5.81
N ARG A 222 9.41 5.79 5.78
CA ARG A 222 8.96 4.44 5.39
C ARG A 222 8.70 3.58 6.62
N PRO A 223 7.59 2.83 6.68
CA PRO A 223 7.34 1.91 7.78
C PRO A 223 8.49 0.93 7.96
N ASN A 224 8.96 0.75 9.20
CA ASN A 224 10.14 -0.04 9.52
C ASN A 224 9.95 -0.93 10.76
N GLY A 225 10.92 -1.80 11.04
CA GLY A 225 10.93 -2.64 12.24
C GLY A 225 9.67 -3.51 12.33
N ALA A 226 8.98 -3.45 13.47
CA ALA A 226 7.72 -4.16 13.68
C ALA A 226 6.58 -3.67 12.76
N SER A 227 6.69 -2.47 12.21
CA SER A 227 5.73 -1.85 11.29
C SER A 227 6.05 -2.11 9.82
N ALA A 228 7.05 -2.93 9.49
CA ALA A 228 7.47 -3.15 8.10
C ALA A 228 6.36 -3.67 7.19
N ALA A 229 5.41 -4.46 7.72
CA ALA A 229 4.23 -4.91 6.98
C ALA A 229 3.30 -3.76 6.56
N CYS A 230 3.37 -2.63 7.25
CA CYS A 230 2.56 -1.44 6.97
C CYS A 230 3.13 -0.56 5.86
N LYS A 231 4.25 -0.98 5.23
CA LYS A 231 4.60 -0.49 3.89
C LYS A 231 3.46 -0.70 2.89
N ASP A 232 2.65 -1.75 3.12
CA ASP A 232 1.44 -2.07 2.37
C ASP A 232 1.67 -2.05 0.84
N THR A 233 0.76 -1.46 0.06
CA THR A 233 0.73 -1.59 -1.38
C THR A 233 1.67 -0.57 -2.01
N ASN A 234 2.70 -1.06 -2.71
CA ASN A 234 3.59 -0.20 -3.49
C ASN A 234 2.78 0.66 -4.49
N PRO A 235 2.95 1.99 -4.51
CA PRO A 235 2.15 2.87 -5.38
C PRO A 235 2.38 2.60 -6.87
N GLY A 236 3.58 2.14 -7.25
CA GLY A 236 3.87 1.66 -8.60
C GLY A 236 3.07 0.41 -8.95
N THR A 237 2.84 -0.48 -7.98
CA THR A 237 1.98 -1.67 -8.17
C THR A 237 0.55 -1.28 -8.45
N PHE A 238 -0.03 -0.43 -7.60
CA PHE A 238 -1.39 0.05 -7.79
C PHE A 238 -1.55 0.76 -9.14
N HIS A 239 -0.59 1.62 -9.52
CA HIS A 239 -0.59 2.31 -10.80
C HIS A 239 -0.55 1.35 -11.99
N VAL A 240 0.36 0.37 -11.98
CA VAL A 240 0.47 -0.62 -13.07
C VAL A 240 -0.81 -1.46 -13.18
N LEU A 241 -1.36 -1.93 -12.06
CA LEU A 241 -2.56 -2.76 -12.07
C LEU A 241 -3.79 -1.97 -12.56
N ILE A 242 -4.04 -0.78 -12.02
CA ILE A 242 -5.23 0.00 -12.38
C ILE A 242 -5.21 0.42 -13.85
N THR A 243 -4.06 0.83 -14.37
CA THR A 243 -3.92 1.27 -15.76
C THR A 243 -3.97 0.11 -16.76
N ASN A 244 -3.44 -1.07 -16.43
CA ASN A 244 -3.54 -2.23 -17.29
C ASN A 244 -4.96 -2.82 -17.29
N TYR A 245 -5.52 -3.10 -16.11
CA TYR A 245 -6.82 -3.75 -15.99
C TYR A 245 -7.96 -2.84 -16.44
N LEU A 246 -8.12 -1.66 -15.83
CA LEU A 246 -9.22 -0.75 -16.22
C LEU A 246 -8.91 0.02 -17.50
N GLY A 247 -7.65 0.37 -17.75
CA GLY A 247 -7.26 1.22 -18.88
C GLY A 247 -7.10 0.46 -20.19
N LYS A 248 -6.34 -0.64 -20.18
CA LYS A 248 -6.06 -1.42 -21.40
C LYS A 248 -7.06 -2.55 -21.62
N GLN A 249 -7.46 -3.27 -20.56
CA GLN A 249 -8.27 -4.48 -20.67
C GLN A 249 -9.78 -4.21 -20.53
N GLY A 250 -10.14 -3.15 -19.79
CA GLY A 250 -11.53 -2.85 -19.41
C GLY A 250 -12.06 -3.82 -18.35
N GLU A 251 -11.19 -4.36 -17.50
CA GLU A 251 -11.51 -5.33 -16.45
C GLU A 251 -11.43 -4.68 -15.07
N SER A 252 -12.45 -4.92 -14.24
CA SER A 252 -12.47 -4.49 -12.84
C SER A 252 -11.78 -5.53 -11.95
N PHE A 253 -11.24 -5.06 -10.84
CA PHE A 253 -10.79 -5.90 -9.72
C PHE A 253 -11.25 -5.30 -8.39
N VAL A 254 -11.10 -6.08 -7.32
CA VAL A 254 -11.47 -5.68 -5.96
C VAL A 254 -10.29 -4.99 -5.30
N TYR A 255 -10.54 -3.91 -4.56
CA TYR A 255 -9.55 -3.27 -3.71
C TYR A 255 -10.11 -3.05 -2.30
N ASP A 256 -9.25 -3.07 -1.31
CA ASP A 256 -9.57 -2.57 0.03
C ASP A 256 -9.50 -1.05 0.02
N ARG A 257 -10.60 -0.38 0.40
CA ARG A 257 -10.67 1.09 0.41
C ARG A 257 -10.20 1.70 1.73
N THR A 258 -10.03 0.89 2.77
CA THR A 258 -9.53 1.29 4.08
C THR A 258 -8.10 0.81 4.25
N TRP A 259 -7.38 1.45 5.17
CA TRP A 259 -6.00 1.09 5.51
C TRP A 259 -5.90 0.61 6.96
N ASP A 260 -7.03 0.54 7.67
CA ASP A 260 -7.13 0.23 9.09
C ASP A 260 -7.47 -1.26 9.33
N SER A 261 -7.85 -1.59 10.57
CA SER A 261 -8.18 -2.96 10.97
C SER A 261 -9.52 -3.46 10.42
N GLU A 262 -10.33 -2.61 9.77
CA GLU A 262 -11.51 -3.03 9.02
C GLU A 262 -11.15 -3.28 7.55
N VAL A 263 -11.69 -4.35 6.97
CA VAL A 263 -11.46 -4.67 5.55
C VAL A 263 -12.71 -4.33 4.75
N TRP A 264 -12.59 -3.36 3.84
CA TRP A 264 -13.70 -2.87 3.02
C TRP A 264 -13.45 -3.10 1.53
N ASN A 265 -13.82 -4.29 1.07
CA ASN A 265 -13.74 -4.69 -0.33
C ASN A 265 -14.71 -3.89 -1.21
N GLN A 266 -14.20 -3.24 -2.25
CA GLN A 266 -14.98 -2.53 -3.26
C GLN A 266 -14.56 -2.95 -4.68
N PRO A 267 -15.51 -3.10 -5.61
CA PRO A 267 -15.18 -3.29 -7.01
C PRO A 267 -14.83 -1.95 -7.68
N LEU A 268 -13.69 -1.86 -8.37
CA LEU A 268 -13.27 -0.64 -9.05
C LEU A 268 -14.09 -0.39 -10.33
N ARG A 269 -14.74 0.77 -10.39
CA ARG A 269 -15.46 1.19 -11.61
C ARG A 269 -14.52 1.69 -12.70
N GLY A 270 -13.56 2.54 -12.34
CA GLY A 270 -12.71 3.25 -13.29
C GLY A 270 -11.73 4.19 -12.59
N TYR A 271 -10.82 4.77 -13.36
CA TYR A 271 -9.83 5.72 -12.86
C TYR A 271 -9.61 6.87 -13.85
N ARG A 272 -9.04 7.96 -13.32
CA ARG A 272 -8.53 9.08 -14.10
C ARG A 272 -7.29 9.63 -13.41
N ILE A 273 -6.18 9.67 -14.14
CA ILE A 273 -4.97 10.37 -13.75
C ILE A 273 -5.24 11.88 -13.91
N THR A 274 -5.16 12.61 -12.81
CA THR A 274 -5.43 14.06 -12.79
C THR A 274 -4.18 14.91 -13.03
N ALA A 275 -3.00 14.35 -12.77
CA ALA A 275 -1.71 14.97 -13.02
C ALA A 275 -0.66 13.89 -13.33
N SER A 276 0.23 14.18 -14.27
CA SER A 276 1.41 13.39 -14.56
C SER A 276 2.51 14.34 -15.02
N ASN A 277 3.56 14.46 -14.22
CA ASN A 277 4.68 15.34 -14.49
C ASN A 277 5.96 14.51 -14.44
N GLU A 278 6.76 14.61 -15.49
CA GLU A 278 8.12 14.10 -15.45
C GLU A 278 8.95 15.04 -14.56
N VAL A 279 9.63 14.46 -13.58
CA VAL A 279 10.46 15.19 -12.61
C VAL A 279 11.83 14.53 -12.53
N THR A 280 12.86 15.32 -12.22
CA THR A 280 14.18 14.77 -11.93
C THR A 280 14.14 14.02 -10.60
N PRO A 281 15.08 13.10 -10.33
CA PRO A 281 15.17 12.44 -9.02
C PRO A 281 15.24 13.43 -7.84
N LEU A 282 16.00 14.52 -8.00
CA LEU A 282 16.10 15.58 -6.99
C LEU A 282 14.76 16.26 -6.73
N GLU A 283 13.99 16.55 -7.78
CA GLU A 283 12.68 17.16 -7.63
C GLU A 283 11.67 16.20 -7.01
N ALA A 284 11.72 14.90 -7.38
CA ALA A 284 10.92 13.86 -6.73
C ALA A 284 11.17 13.79 -5.23
N ASN A 285 12.44 13.82 -4.79
CA ASN A 285 12.81 13.83 -3.38
C ASN A 285 12.20 15.04 -2.64
N LYS A 286 12.30 16.24 -3.23
CA LYS A 286 11.70 17.45 -2.64
C LYS A 286 10.18 17.32 -2.50
N LEU A 287 9.50 16.76 -3.50
CA LEU A 287 8.04 16.59 -3.48
C LEU A 287 7.57 15.64 -2.36
N VAL A 288 8.38 14.66 -1.96
CA VAL A 288 8.09 13.74 -0.84
C VAL A 288 8.71 14.19 0.48
N GLY A 289 9.23 15.43 0.55
CA GLY A 289 9.80 15.99 1.79
C GLY A 289 11.18 15.45 2.16
N VAL A 290 11.85 14.74 1.26
CA VAL A 290 13.24 14.31 1.45
C VAL A 290 14.14 15.52 1.22
N VAL A 291 14.79 15.96 2.30
CA VAL A 291 15.83 17.01 2.24
C VAL A 291 17.15 16.33 1.86
N SER A 292 17.82 16.88 0.83
CA SER A 292 19.18 16.44 0.48
C SER A 292 20.11 16.67 1.66
N GLU A 293 20.71 15.61 2.19
CA GLU A 293 21.80 15.70 3.17
C GLU A 293 23.11 15.47 2.43
N GLY A 294 23.66 16.53 1.86
CA GLY A 294 24.88 16.44 1.06
C GLY A 294 25.07 17.62 0.12
N GLY A 295 26.32 17.81 -0.32
CA GLY A 295 26.70 18.82 -1.31
C GLY A 295 26.47 18.34 -2.74
N THR A 296 27.33 18.77 -3.66
CA THR A 296 27.41 18.21 -5.02
C THR A 296 28.41 17.06 -5.04
N THR A 297 28.05 15.91 -5.59
CA THR A 297 29.00 14.82 -5.88
C THR A 297 29.63 15.00 -7.24
N THR A 298 30.94 14.79 -7.31
CA THR A 298 31.72 14.87 -8.55
C THR A 298 32.53 13.60 -8.71
N GLU A 299 32.16 12.80 -9.71
CA GLU A 299 32.88 11.57 -10.03
C GLU A 299 34.14 11.82 -10.85
N ARG A 300 35.19 11.05 -10.55
CA ARG A 300 36.45 11.03 -11.31
C ARG A 300 36.98 9.61 -11.38
N THR A 301 37.45 9.23 -12.56
CA THR A 301 38.15 7.96 -12.77
C THR A 301 39.64 8.22 -13.01
N GLY A 302 40.48 7.32 -12.53
CA GLY A 302 41.92 7.37 -12.77
C GLY A 302 42.56 6.00 -12.62
N THR A 303 43.79 5.87 -13.11
CA THR A 303 44.63 4.69 -12.95
C THR A 303 45.98 5.13 -12.43
N THR A 304 46.55 4.42 -11.46
CA THR A 304 47.90 4.69 -10.97
C THR A 304 48.75 3.42 -11.06
N ALA A 305 50.02 3.57 -11.43
CA ALA A 305 50.99 2.47 -11.39
C ALA A 305 51.58 2.31 -9.99
N ALA A 306 52.17 1.15 -9.69
CA ALA A 306 52.88 0.92 -8.44
C ALA A 306 53.96 2.01 -8.21
N SER A 307 53.98 2.57 -7.00
CA SER A 307 54.89 3.66 -6.60
C SER A 307 54.76 4.96 -7.43
N ALA A 308 53.69 5.12 -8.20
CA ALA A 308 53.42 6.32 -8.99
C ALA A 308 52.27 7.15 -8.38
N TRP A 309 52.35 8.45 -8.58
CA TRP A 309 51.31 9.40 -8.19
C TRP A 309 50.47 9.78 -9.40
N THR A 310 49.15 9.70 -9.24
CA THR A 310 48.20 10.21 -10.23
C THR A 310 47.36 11.30 -9.59
N GLN A 311 47.30 12.45 -10.25
CA GLN A 311 46.51 13.59 -9.78
C GLN A 311 45.14 13.57 -10.44
N VAL A 312 44.09 13.60 -9.62
CA VAL A 312 42.70 13.46 -10.06
C VAL A 312 42.02 14.84 -10.20
N GLY A 313 42.80 15.92 -10.02
CA GLY A 313 42.38 17.32 -10.16
C GLY A 313 41.95 17.96 -8.85
N THR A 314 41.46 19.19 -8.94
CA THR A 314 40.97 19.99 -7.79
C THR A 314 39.46 19.99 -7.73
N PHE A 315 38.90 20.04 -6.53
CA PHE A 315 37.47 20.13 -6.28
C PHE A 315 37.16 21.42 -5.51
N PRO A 316 36.29 22.30 -6.03
CA PRO A 316 35.85 23.45 -5.26
C PRO A 316 34.97 22.96 -4.10
N VAL A 317 35.26 23.43 -2.90
CA VAL A 317 34.44 23.21 -1.70
C VAL A 317 34.00 24.55 -1.14
N THR A 318 32.79 24.59 -0.58
CA THR A 318 32.30 25.78 0.12
C THR A 318 32.96 25.86 1.48
N ALA A 319 33.49 27.03 1.85
CA ALA A 319 34.09 27.20 3.17
C ALA A 319 33.07 26.86 4.28
N GLY A 320 33.46 25.96 5.20
CA GLY A 320 32.59 25.50 6.28
C GLY A 320 31.68 24.31 5.96
N SER A 321 31.71 23.76 4.73
CA SER A 321 31.03 22.50 4.41
C SER A 321 31.93 21.29 4.69
N ALA A 322 31.33 20.15 5.02
CA ALA A 322 32.03 18.87 5.02
C ALA A 322 32.33 18.41 3.57
N LEU A 323 33.47 17.74 3.38
CA LEU A 323 33.82 17.04 2.15
C LEU A 323 33.99 15.56 2.48
N THR A 324 33.18 14.71 1.84
CA THR A 324 33.35 13.26 1.88
C THR A 324 34.01 12.82 0.57
N VAL A 325 35.04 11.98 0.66
CA VAL A 325 35.71 11.40 -0.51
C VAL A 325 35.70 9.89 -0.36
N ALA A 326 35.07 9.20 -1.32
CA ALA A 326 35.10 7.75 -1.42
C ALA A 326 35.94 7.34 -2.63
N MET A 327 36.75 6.29 -2.47
CA MET A 327 37.52 5.70 -3.56
C MET A 327 37.10 4.24 -3.73
N THR A 328 36.65 3.89 -4.94
CA THR A 328 36.27 2.53 -5.33
C THR A 328 37.14 2.06 -6.50
N GLY A 329 37.49 0.77 -6.56
CA GLY A 329 38.28 0.21 -7.65
C GLY A 329 38.94 -1.12 -7.30
N THR A 330 39.91 -1.53 -8.11
CA THR A 330 40.73 -2.73 -7.89
C THR A 330 42.17 -2.35 -7.59
N GLY A 331 42.86 -3.13 -6.76
CA GLY A 331 44.25 -2.86 -6.34
C GLY A 331 44.31 -2.17 -4.98
N ASP A 332 45.46 -1.57 -4.67
CA ASP A 332 45.74 -0.90 -3.39
C ASP A 332 46.24 0.54 -3.60
N PRO A 333 45.42 1.43 -4.21
CA PRO A 333 45.80 2.84 -4.32
C PRO A 333 45.63 3.56 -2.99
N ASP A 334 46.55 4.48 -2.71
CA ASP A 334 46.47 5.36 -1.55
C ASP A 334 45.80 6.70 -1.90
N LEU A 335 44.79 7.08 -1.11
CA LEU A 335 44.11 8.37 -1.27
C LEU A 335 44.74 9.43 -0.36
N TYR A 336 45.15 10.54 -0.98
CA TYR A 336 45.62 11.73 -0.28
C TYR A 336 44.78 12.95 -0.68
N VAL A 337 44.32 13.71 0.31
CA VAL A 337 43.56 14.95 0.09
C VAL A 337 44.25 16.10 0.82
N GLN A 338 44.32 17.26 0.20
CA GLN A 338 44.90 18.47 0.79
C GLN A 338 44.11 19.72 0.37
N PHE A 339 43.92 20.66 1.29
CA PHE A 339 43.25 21.94 1.00
C PHE A 339 44.24 22.97 0.46
N GLY A 340 43.87 23.64 -0.64
CA GLY A 340 44.62 24.78 -1.20
C GLY A 340 45.97 24.46 -1.85
N ALA A 341 46.43 23.20 -1.81
CA ALA A 341 47.68 22.74 -2.41
C ALA A 341 47.59 21.26 -2.80
N GLN A 342 48.53 20.81 -3.64
CA GLN A 342 48.65 19.41 -4.01
C GLN A 342 49.14 18.58 -2.81
N PRO A 343 48.53 17.41 -2.53
CA PRO A 343 48.99 16.53 -1.45
C PRO A 343 50.35 15.88 -1.77
N THR A 344 51.11 15.55 -0.73
CA THR A 344 52.34 14.75 -0.81
C THR A 344 52.33 13.63 0.25
N ALA A 345 53.27 12.69 0.17
CA ALA A 345 53.41 11.60 1.14
C ALA A 345 53.55 12.08 2.60
N SER A 346 54.03 13.30 2.83
CA SER A 346 54.26 13.88 4.16
C SER A 346 53.43 15.13 4.46
N ALA A 347 52.57 15.57 3.53
CA ALA A 347 51.71 16.74 3.71
C ALA A 347 50.34 16.49 3.07
N TYR A 348 49.38 16.15 3.92
CA TYR A 348 48.00 15.86 3.57
C TYR A 348 47.07 16.30 4.72
N ALA A 349 45.82 16.60 4.37
CA ALA A 349 44.75 16.87 5.32
C ALA A 349 43.98 15.60 5.68
N CYS A 350 43.90 14.63 4.78
CA CYS A 350 43.21 13.37 4.99
C CYS A 350 43.88 12.20 4.25
N ARG A 351 43.99 11.07 4.96
CA ARG A 351 44.41 9.75 4.46
C ARG A 351 43.56 8.67 5.17
N PRO A 352 42.65 7.97 4.48
CA PRO A 352 41.56 7.20 5.13
C PRO A 352 41.96 6.09 6.11
N TYR A 353 43.20 5.58 6.07
CA TYR A 353 43.64 4.46 6.90
C TYR A 353 44.62 4.84 8.02
N GLU A 354 45.02 6.11 8.12
CA GLU A 354 45.74 6.63 9.27
C GLU A 354 44.79 7.52 10.06
N THR A 355 44.25 7.00 11.16
CA THR A 355 43.42 7.74 12.12
C THR A 355 44.22 8.74 12.93
#